data_AF-A0AAW8HHA9-F1
#
_entry.id   AF-A0AAW8HHA9-F1
#
_cell.length_a   1.000
_cell.length_b   1.000
_cell.length_c   1.000
_cell.angle_alpha   90.00
_cell.angle_beta   90.00
_cell.angle_gamma   90.00
#
_symmetry.space_group_name_H-M   'P 1'
#
loop_
_entity.id
_entity.type
_entity.pdbx_description
1 polymer ?
#
loop_
_entity_poly.entity_id
_entity_poly.type
_entity_poly.pdbx_seq_one_letter_code
_entity_poly.pdbx_strand_id
1 'polypeptide(L)'
;MGRPRKNPKDAQLPPRVTKNKYSYVWKPKGTKKSITLGKIRETSMSKLWANYEKEKSKHHDVMTFSKLWGMFLDSPTFTELAARTQKDYAQHQKKLLAVFGKMRADEIKIEQVRIFMDKRGLASKNQANQEVSSMSRVFGWGFERGYVKGNPCRGIRKFTLIDRDVYIPDEDYLAIYEIARPEVQVAMEISYLCAAREGDVFDLKIPDLRADGIFIEQNKTGKKQIKKWTPRLQAAIAL
;
A
#
# COMPACT_ATOMS: atom_id res chain seq x y z
N MET A 1 -23.15 22.31 -3.96
CA MET A 1 -22.96 23.78 -3.96
C MET A 1 -23.07 24.32 -2.55
N GLY A 2 -22.39 25.43 -2.23
CA GLY A 2 -22.44 26.04 -0.89
C GLY A 2 -23.77 26.77 -0.65
N ARG A 3 -24.20 26.86 0.62
CA ARG A 3 -25.41 27.60 1.00
C ARG A 3 -25.31 29.08 0.55
N PRO A 4 -26.35 29.66 -0.08
CA PRO A 4 -26.34 31.07 -0.47
C PRO A 4 -26.07 31.98 0.72
N ARG A 5 -25.34 33.07 0.50
CA ARG A 5 -25.04 34.05 1.54
C ARG A 5 -26.33 34.79 1.91
N LYS A 6 -26.59 34.96 3.22
CA LYS A 6 -27.80 35.65 3.72
C LYS A 6 -27.79 37.16 3.44
N ASN A 7 -26.62 37.80 3.42
CA ASN A 7 -26.48 39.23 3.18
C ASN A 7 -25.93 39.47 1.76
N PRO A 8 -26.63 40.23 0.89
CA PRO A 8 -26.18 40.53 -0.46
C PRO A 8 -24.80 41.21 -0.50
N LYS A 9 -24.49 42.06 0.48
CA LYS A 9 -23.20 42.78 0.57
C LYS A 9 -22.00 41.86 0.82
N ASP A 10 -22.24 40.61 1.23
CA ASP A 10 -21.19 39.61 1.46
C ASP A 10 -20.84 38.82 0.21
N ALA A 11 -21.49 39.07 -0.94
CA ALA A 11 -21.20 38.40 -2.22
C ALA A 11 -19.75 38.60 -2.67
N GLN A 12 -19.15 39.76 -2.37
CA GLN A 12 -17.76 40.11 -2.67
C GLN A 12 -16.71 39.36 -1.84
N LEU A 13 -17.11 38.67 -0.76
CA LEU A 13 -16.17 37.96 0.09
C LEU A 13 -15.69 36.66 -0.58
N PRO A 14 -14.44 36.24 -0.34
CA PRO A 14 -13.92 34.99 -0.89
C PRO A 14 -14.73 33.76 -0.43
N PRO A 15 -14.71 32.64 -1.18
CA PRO A 15 -15.44 31.43 -0.83
C PRO A 15 -15.16 30.94 0.59
N ARG A 16 -16.23 30.66 1.34
CA ARG A 16 -16.19 30.18 2.74
C ARG A 16 -15.53 31.17 3.73
N VAL A 17 -15.46 32.45 3.38
CA VAL A 17 -15.11 33.54 4.29
C VAL A 17 -16.37 34.19 4.83
N THR A 18 -16.44 34.35 6.14
CA THR A 18 -17.52 35.04 6.88
C THR A 18 -16.93 36.15 7.74
N LYS A 19 -17.68 37.22 7.97
CA LYS A 19 -17.32 38.26 8.93
C LYS A 19 -17.97 37.97 10.29
N ASN A 20 -17.20 38.11 11.36
CA ASN A 20 -17.75 38.19 12.72
C ASN A 20 -17.82 39.67 13.16
N LYS A 21 -17.99 39.97 14.46
CA LYS A 21 -18.04 41.37 14.95
C LYS A 21 -16.72 42.15 14.76
N TYR A 22 -15.58 41.46 14.63
CA TYR A 22 -14.24 42.05 14.72
C TYR A 22 -13.33 41.74 13.53
N SER A 23 -13.52 40.63 12.84
CA SER A 23 -12.59 40.07 11.84
C SER A 23 -13.27 39.29 10.73
N TYR A 24 -12.56 39.18 9.60
CA TYR A 24 -12.85 38.23 8.54
C TYR A 24 -12.26 36.87 8.89
N VAL A 25 -13.07 35.83 8.79
CA VAL A 25 -12.71 34.47 9.18
C VAL A 25 -12.99 33.52 8.03
N TRP A 26 -11.95 32.78 7.62
CA TRP A 26 -12.05 31.72 6.64
C TRP A 26 -12.21 30.36 7.31
N LYS A 27 -13.12 29.54 6.79
CA LYS A 27 -13.30 28.14 7.21
C LYS A 27 -12.96 27.21 6.05
N PRO A 28 -11.74 26.64 5.98
CA PRO A 28 -11.35 25.74 4.90
C PRO A 28 -12.28 24.52 4.79
N LYS A 29 -12.35 23.92 3.59
CA LYS A 29 -13.18 22.73 3.33
C LYS A 29 -12.59 21.51 4.04
N GLY A 30 -13.44 20.75 4.73
CA GLY A 30 -13.03 19.53 5.44
C GLY A 30 -12.40 19.77 6.82
N THR A 31 -12.25 21.01 7.27
CA THR A 31 -11.68 21.33 8.58
C THR A 31 -12.70 22.00 9.50
N LYS A 32 -12.59 21.77 10.81
CA LYS A 32 -13.32 22.54 11.85
C LYS A 32 -12.59 23.83 12.25
N LYS A 33 -11.36 24.04 11.77
CA LYS A 33 -10.53 25.20 12.09
C LYS A 33 -11.09 26.47 11.42
N SER A 34 -10.97 27.59 12.13
CA SER A 34 -11.34 28.91 11.66
C SER A 34 -10.08 29.77 11.65
N ILE A 35 -9.75 30.35 10.50
CA ILE A 35 -8.51 31.11 10.28
C ILE A 35 -8.88 32.57 10.13
N THR A 36 -8.34 33.41 10.99
CA THR A 36 -8.55 34.87 10.92
C THR A 36 -7.71 35.45 9.80
N LEU A 37 -8.35 36.10 8.84
CA LEU A 37 -7.68 36.73 7.69
C LEU A 37 -7.37 38.22 7.90
N GLY A 38 -7.90 38.82 8.97
CA GLY A 38 -7.66 40.22 9.32
C GLY A 38 -8.83 40.86 10.04
N LYS A 39 -8.60 41.98 10.73
CA LYS A 39 -9.66 42.75 11.39
C LYS A 39 -10.47 43.55 10.38
N ILE A 40 -11.78 43.68 10.59
CA ILE A 40 -12.70 44.33 9.62
C ILE A 40 -12.34 45.79 9.38
N ARG A 41 -11.98 46.52 10.44
CA ARG A 41 -11.65 47.96 10.36
C ARG A 41 -10.31 48.25 9.69
N GLU A 42 -9.40 47.28 9.67
CA GLU A 42 -8.01 47.46 9.24
C GLU A 42 -7.70 46.77 7.90
N THR A 43 -8.66 45.99 7.37
CA THR A 43 -8.44 45.14 6.18
C THR A 43 -9.35 45.56 5.04
N SER A 44 -8.76 46.14 4.00
CA SER A 44 -9.45 46.41 2.73
C SER A 44 -9.81 45.11 2.01
N MET A 45 -10.77 45.17 1.08
CA MET A 45 -11.20 43.98 0.32
C MET A 45 -10.03 43.35 -0.46
N SER A 46 -9.18 44.16 -1.10
CA SER A 46 -7.99 43.69 -1.81
C SER A 46 -7.02 42.95 -0.87
N LYS A 47 -6.74 43.53 0.31
CA LYS A 47 -5.87 42.90 1.33
C LYS A 47 -6.48 41.61 1.89
N LEU A 48 -7.81 41.55 2.03
CA LEU A 48 -8.52 40.34 2.44
C LEU A 48 -8.36 39.22 1.40
N TRP A 49 -8.52 39.51 0.10
CA TRP A 49 -8.33 38.55 -0.98
C TRP A 49 -6.87 38.06 -1.05
N ALA A 50 -5.89 38.96 -0.87
CA ALA A 50 -4.47 38.58 -0.80
C ALA A 50 -4.17 37.65 0.40
N ASN A 51 -4.69 37.97 1.59
CA ASN A 51 -4.54 37.12 2.78
C ASN A 51 -5.25 35.77 2.60
N TYR A 52 -6.43 35.77 1.97
CA TYR A 52 -7.17 34.57 1.63
C TYR A 52 -6.36 33.66 0.70
N GLU A 53 -5.83 34.16 -0.41
CA GLU A 53 -5.04 33.35 -1.34
C GLU A 53 -3.73 32.87 -0.70
N LYS A 54 -3.08 33.69 0.14
CA LYS A 54 -1.89 33.28 0.91
C LYS A 54 -2.19 32.12 1.86
N GLU A 55 -3.24 32.22 2.67
CA GLU A 55 -3.63 31.15 3.59
C GLU A 55 -4.17 29.92 2.85
N LYS A 56 -4.89 30.11 1.74
CA LYS A 56 -5.36 29.04 0.88
C LYS A 56 -4.21 28.30 0.20
N SER A 57 -3.17 29.00 -0.26
CA SER A 57 -1.96 28.41 -0.83
C SER A 57 -1.23 27.54 0.20
N LYS A 58 -1.02 28.05 1.43
CA LYS A 58 -0.46 27.26 2.53
C LYS A 58 -1.28 26.00 2.83
N HIS A 59 -2.60 26.08 2.68
CA HIS A 59 -3.50 24.96 2.86
C HIS A 59 -3.54 23.97 1.68
N HIS A 60 -3.25 24.43 0.47
CA HIS A 60 -3.20 23.59 -0.73
C HIS A 60 -1.92 22.74 -0.77
N ASP A 61 -0.83 23.22 -0.16
CA ASP A 61 0.44 22.49 -0.07
C ASP A 61 0.52 21.50 1.10
N VAL A 62 -0.62 21.17 1.71
CA VAL A 62 -0.64 20.23 2.83
C VAL A 62 -0.35 18.82 2.33
N MET A 63 0.76 18.25 2.82
CA MET A 63 1.09 16.85 2.60
C MET A 63 0.10 15.94 3.35
N THR A 64 -0.91 15.45 2.64
CA THR A 64 -1.84 14.44 3.15
C THR A 64 -1.27 13.04 2.94
N PHE A 65 -1.76 12.06 3.70
CA PHE A 65 -1.34 10.68 3.49
C PHE A 65 -1.72 10.15 2.10
N SER A 66 -2.86 10.57 1.54
CA SER A 66 -3.21 10.22 0.15
C SER A 66 -2.25 10.81 -0.87
N LYS A 67 -1.80 12.06 -0.67
CA LYS A 67 -0.81 12.70 -1.54
C LYS A 67 0.53 11.97 -1.44
N LEU A 68 0.99 11.69 -0.22
CA LEU A 68 2.22 10.95 0.04
C LEU A 68 2.20 9.55 -0.60
N TRP A 69 1.10 8.82 -0.43
CA TRP A 69 0.92 7.50 -1.03
C TRP A 69 0.98 7.56 -2.56
N GLY A 70 0.26 8.50 -3.18
CA GLY A 70 0.30 8.69 -4.63
C GLY A 70 1.72 8.96 -5.14
N MET A 71 2.43 9.90 -4.49
CA MET A 71 3.82 10.21 -4.83
C MET A 71 4.77 9.00 -4.70
N PHE A 72 4.52 8.11 -3.73
CA PHE A 72 5.27 6.86 -3.62
C PHE A 72 4.97 5.91 -4.78
N LEU A 73 3.69 5.77 -5.19
CA LEU A 73 3.32 4.93 -6.33
C LEU A 73 3.91 5.44 -7.65
N ASP A 74 4.05 6.74 -7.80
CA ASP A 74 4.66 7.36 -9.00
C ASP A 74 6.20 7.33 -8.95
N SER A 75 6.78 6.85 -7.85
CA SER A 75 8.23 6.87 -7.66
C SER A 75 8.94 5.72 -8.38
N PRO A 76 10.18 5.93 -8.86
CA PRO A 76 11.00 4.85 -9.42
C PRO A 76 11.13 3.65 -8.48
N THR A 77 11.27 3.92 -7.18
CA THR A 77 11.36 2.93 -6.11
C THR A 77 10.16 1.99 -6.05
N PHE A 78 8.98 2.44 -6.48
CA PHE A 78 7.78 1.60 -6.56
C PHE A 78 7.66 0.91 -7.92
N THR A 79 7.94 1.62 -9.01
CA THR A 79 7.80 1.08 -10.37
C THR A 79 8.78 -0.07 -10.65
N GLU A 80 9.93 -0.09 -9.96
CA GLU A 80 10.91 -1.17 -10.02
C GLU A 80 10.49 -2.43 -9.23
N LEU A 81 9.44 -2.37 -8.40
CA LEU A 81 8.96 -3.54 -7.66
C LEU A 81 8.29 -4.54 -8.60
N ALA A 82 8.35 -5.83 -8.24
CA ALA A 82 7.65 -6.88 -8.97
C ALA A 82 6.15 -6.56 -9.10
N ALA A 83 5.56 -6.89 -10.26
CA ALA A 83 4.16 -6.61 -10.57
C ALA A 83 3.19 -7.14 -9.50
N ARG A 84 3.49 -8.30 -8.89
CA ARG A 84 2.70 -8.84 -7.79
C ARG A 84 2.71 -7.91 -6.56
N THR A 85 3.89 -7.43 -6.18
CA THR A 85 4.04 -6.49 -5.07
C THR A 85 3.29 -5.19 -5.36
N GLN A 86 3.35 -4.67 -6.58
CA GLN A 86 2.58 -3.48 -6.95
C GLN A 86 1.06 -3.68 -6.78
N LYS A 87 0.53 -4.84 -7.20
CA LYS A 87 -0.88 -5.21 -6.98
C LYS A 87 -1.24 -5.29 -5.50
N ASP A 88 -0.36 -5.85 -4.67
CA ASP A 88 -0.58 -5.94 -3.22
C ASP A 88 -0.68 -4.52 -2.61
N TYR A 89 0.19 -3.58 -3.01
CA TYR A 89 0.09 -2.17 -2.57
C TYR A 89 -1.22 -1.51 -2.99
N ALA A 90 -1.67 -1.73 -4.23
CA ALA A 90 -2.96 -1.22 -4.70
C ALA A 90 -4.15 -1.77 -3.87
N GLN A 91 -4.04 -3.00 -3.38
CA GLN A 91 -5.02 -3.58 -2.45
C GLN A 91 -4.95 -2.93 -1.07
N HIS A 92 -3.75 -2.77 -0.50
CA HIS A 92 -3.53 -2.17 0.82
C HIS A 92 -4.01 -0.71 0.87
N GLN A 93 -3.76 0.05 -0.20
CA GLN A 93 -4.17 1.45 -0.34
C GLN A 93 -5.66 1.65 -0.05
N LYS A 94 -6.53 0.74 -0.51
CA LYS A 94 -8.00 0.88 -0.36
C LYS A 94 -8.42 1.03 1.10
N LYS A 95 -7.84 0.23 1.99
CA LYS A 95 -8.17 0.25 3.43
C LYS A 95 -7.48 1.40 4.15
N LEU A 96 -6.21 1.64 3.85
CA LEU A 96 -5.42 2.68 4.48
C LEU A 96 -5.93 4.09 4.12
N LEU A 97 -6.19 4.36 2.84
CA LEU A 97 -6.67 5.68 2.41
C LEU A 97 -8.10 5.98 2.84
N ALA A 98 -8.94 4.95 3.02
CA ALA A 98 -10.29 5.14 3.55
C ALA A 98 -10.26 5.74 4.97
N VAL A 99 -9.26 5.38 5.77
CA VAL A 99 -9.11 5.86 7.16
C VAL A 99 -8.23 7.12 7.23
N PHE A 100 -7.03 7.04 6.65
CA PHE A 100 -5.99 8.05 6.82
C PHE A 100 -5.86 9.02 5.66
N GLY A 101 -6.44 8.74 4.49
CA GLY A 101 -6.09 9.43 3.25
C GLY A 101 -6.27 10.96 3.29
N LYS A 102 -7.29 11.45 4.00
CA LYS A 102 -7.58 12.89 4.15
C LYS A 102 -6.79 13.56 5.28
N MET A 103 -6.11 12.78 6.12
CA MET A 103 -5.33 13.31 7.23
C MET A 103 -4.00 13.87 6.72
N ARG A 104 -3.48 14.87 7.42
CA ARG A 104 -2.10 15.33 7.23
C ARG A 104 -1.16 14.21 7.63
N ALA A 105 -0.17 13.90 6.79
CA ALA A 105 0.72 12.76 7.03
C ALA A 105 1.44 12.88 8.39
N ASP A 106 1.92 14.09 8.73
CA ASP A 106 2.56 14.39 10.02
C ASP A 106 1.60 14.39 11.24
N GLU A 107 0.29 14.46 11.03
CA GLU A 107 -0.69 14.42 12.13
C GLU A 107 -1.15 12.99 12.46
N ILE A 108 -0.74 11.99 11.66
CA ILE A 108 -1.03 10.58 11.94
C ILE A 108 -0.12 10.10 13.06
N LYS A 109 -0.74 9.63 14.15
CA LYS A 109 -0.02 9.15 15.33
C LYS A 109 0.02 7.62 15.40
N ILE A 110 1.00 7.10 16.12
CA ILE A 110 1.21 5.66 16.32
C ILE A 110 -0.03 4.98 16.93
N GLU A 111 -0.74 5.64 17.85
CA GLU A 111 -1.93 5.05 18.49
C GLU A 111 -3.07 4.86 17.48
N GLN A 112 -3.19 5.76 16.51
CA GLN A 112 -4.21 5.66 15.46
C GLN A 112 -3.91 4.51 14.50
N VAL A 113 -2.63 4.30 14.16
CA VAL A 113 -2.21 3.15 13.36
C VAL A 113 -2.44 1.84 14.13
N ARG A 114 -2.21 1.83 15.45
CA ARG A 114 -2.50 0.66 16.28
C ARG A 114 -3.99 0.34 16.34
N ILE A 115 -4.85 1.34 16.54
CA ILE A 115 -6.31 1.17 16.51
C ILE A 115 -6.77 0.61 15.16
N PHE A 116 -6.21 1.12 14.05
CA PHE A 116 -6.49 0.57 12.72
C PHE A 116 -6.07 -0.90 12.63
N MET A 117 -4.85 -1.22 13.06
CA MET A 117 -4.29 -2.56 13.03
C MET A 117 -5.11 -3.55 13.85
N ASP A 118 -5.54 -3.19 15.07
CA ASP A 118 -6.38 -4.03 15.93
C ASP A 118 -7.75 -4.31 15.29
N LYS A 119 -8.40 -3.28 14.74
CA LYS A 119 -9.68 -3.47 14.01
C LYS A 119 -9.52 -4.34 12.77
N ARG A 120 -8.44 -4.15 12.01
CA ARG A 120 -8.15 -4.94 10.81
C ARG A 120 -7.82 -6.39 11.15
N GLY A 121 -7.11 -6.58 12.27
CA GLY A 121 -6.68 -7.87 12.79
C GLY A 121 -7.83 -8.80 13.18
N LEU A 122 -8.99 -8.26 13.57
CA LEU A 122 -10.22 -9.04 13.81
C LEU A 122 -10.65 -9.83 12.57
N ALA A 123 -10.49 -9.24 11.38
CA ALA A 123 -10.81 -9.92 10.12
C ALA A 123 -9.62 -10.70 9.56
N SER A 124 -8.40 -10.17 9.64
CA SER A 124 -7.19 -10.87 9.22
C SER A 124 -5.94 -10.23 9.81
N LYS A 125 -5.28 -10.97 10.70
CA LYS A 125 -3.99 -10.57 11.31
C LYS A 125 -2.89 -10.42 10.28
N ASN A 126 -2.81 -11.33 9.30
CA ASN A 126 -1.80 -11.26 8.24
C ASN A 126 -1.98 -10.00 7.39
N GLN A 127 -3.20 -9.73 6.91
CA GLN A 127 -3.44 -8.52 6.11
C GLN A 127 -3.20 -7.24 6.91
N ALA A 128 -3.55 -7.21 8.20
CA ALA A 128 -3.21 -6.08 9.06
C ALA A 128 -1.70 -5.82 9.13
N ASN A 129 -0.89 -6.88 9.28
CA ASN A 129 0.57 -6.79 9.27
C ASN A 129 1.12 -6.27 7.93
N GLN A 130 0.59 -6.75 6.80
CA GLN A 130 1.02 -6.35 5.46
C GLN A 130 0.65 -4.90 5.15
N GLU A 131 -0.57 -4.48 5.49
CA GLU A 131 -1.05 -3.11 5.32
C GLU A 131 -0.20 -2.12 6.13
N VAL A 132 0.09 -2.42 7.41
CA VAL A 132 0.98 -1.57 8.24
C VAL A 132 2.42 -1.57 7.72
N SER A 133 2.91 -2.69 7.18
CA SER A 133 4.26 -2.74 6.57
C SER A 133 4.35 -1.85 5.33
N SER A 134 3.32 -1.86 4.49
CA SER A 134 3.23 -1.01 3.30
C SER A 134 3.13 0.47 3.68
N MET A 135 2.31 0.80 4.67
CA MET A 135 2.25 2.15 5.25
C MET A 135 3.62 2.61 5.76
N SER A 136 4.33 1.75 6.50
CA SER A 136 5.67 2.04 7.01
C SER A 136 6.67 2.32 5.89
N ARG A 137 6.63 1.54 4.79
CA ARG A 137 7.49 1.77 3.61
C ARG A 137 7.24 3.15 2.99
N VAL A 138 5.97 3.52 2.81
CA VAL A 138 5.56 4.81 2.24
C VAL A 138 6.04 5.98 3.11
N PHE A 139 5.88 5.87 4.44
CA PHE A 139 6.39 6.88 5.37
C PHE A 139 7.91 6.95 5.39
N GLY A 140 8.62 5.81 5.32
CA GLY A 140 10.08 5.79 5.19
C GLY A 140 10.56 6.51 3.93
N TRP A 141 9.97 6.19 2.78
CA TRP A 141 10.26 6.86 1.51
C TRP A 141 9.99 8.37 1.55
N GLY A 142 8.88 8.76 2.20
CA GLY A 142 8.53 10.16 2.39
C GLY A 142 9.48 10.91 3.32
N PHE A 143 9.95 10.25 4.37
CA PHE A 143 10.87 10.80 5.36
C PHE A 143 12.23 11.12 4.71
N GLU A 144 12.78 10.19 3.92
CA GLU A 144 14.04 10.38 3.18
C GLU A 144 14.01 11.61 2.26
N ARG A 145 12.81 12.01 1.80
CA ARG A 145 12.58 13.14 0.87
C ARG A 145 12.10 14.40 1.58
N GLY A 146 12.02 14.40 2.91
CA GLY A 146 11.56 15.55 3.70
C GLY A 146 10.07 15.86 3.60
N TYR A 147 9.23 14.95 3.05
CA TYR A 147 7.79 15.15 2.96
C TYR A 147 7.06 14.97 4.29
N VAL A 148 7.67 14.21 5.21
CA VAL A 148 7.16 13.94 6.55
C VAL A 148 8.29 14.01 7.55
N LYS A 149 7.96 14.33 8.80
CA LYS A 149 8.94 14.46 9.90
C LYS A 149 9.30 13.12 10.55
N GLY A 150 8.52 12.08 10.31
CA GLY A 150 8.75 10.77 10.90
C GLY A 150 7.80 9.69 10.37
N ASN A 151 8.03 8.46 10.82
CA ASN A 151 7.24 7.30 10.45
C ASN A 151 6.40 6.84 11.66
N PRO A 152 5.06 7.01 11.63
CA PRO A 152 4.19 6.63 12.74
C PRO A 152 4.04 5.11 12.91
N CYS A 153 4.50 4.31 11.93
CA CYS A 153 4.49 2.85 12.01
C CYS A 153 5.73 2.29 12.72
N ARG A 154 6.76 3.11 12.95
CA ARG A 154 7.98 2.67 13.62
C ARG A 154 7.67 2.32 15.08
N GLY A 155 8.06 1.12 15.51
CA GLY A 155 7.80 0.62 16.87
C GLY A 155 6.49 -0.12 17.06
N ILE A 156 5.64 -0.22 16.02
CA ILE A 156 4.40 -1.02 16.11
C ILE A 156 4.75 -2.51 16.07
N ARG A 157 4.39 -3.23 17.13
CA ARG A 157 4.52 -4.69 17.20
C ARG A 157 3.48 -5.35 16.29
N LYS A 158 3.96 -6.15 15.33
CA LYS A 158 3.11 -6.96 14.45
C LYS A 158 2.39 -8.08 15.20
N PHE A 159 1.26 -8.52 14.69
CA PHE A 159 0.62 -9.74 15.19
C PHE A 159 1.50 -10.94 14.91
N THR A 160 1.64 -11.83 15.90
CA THR A 160 2.20 -13.16 15.68
C THR A 160 1.25 -13.94 14.78
N LEU A 161 1.78 -14.48 13.69
CA LEU A 161 1.07 -15.39 12.81
C LEU A 161 1.43 -16.81 13.21
N ILE A 162 0.44 -17.70 13.16
CA ILE A 162 0.66 -19.13 13.32
C ILE A 162 0.87 -19.65 11.90
N ASP A 163 2.01 -20.27 11.67
CA ASP A 163 2.31 -20.90 10.38
C ASP A 163 1.38 -22.09 10.16
N ARG A 164 1.04 -22.35 8.89
CA ARG A 164 0.25 -23.53 8.56
C ARG A 164 1.16 -24.75 8.67
N ASP A 165 0.80 -25.69 9.53
CA ASP A 165 1.57 -26.92 9.77
C ASP A 165 0.96 -28.14 9.06
N VAL A 166 0.47 -27.94 7.84
CA VAL A 166 -0.12 -29.04 7.07
C VAL A 166 1.01 -29.76 6.35
N TYR A 167 1.37 -30.94 6.87
CA TYR A 167 2.20 -31.91 6.17
C TYR A 167 1.33 -32.78 5.26
N ILE A 168 1.77 -33.02 4.03
CA ILE A 168 1.10 -33.93 3.10
C ILE A 168 1.84 -35.28 3.15
N PRO A 169 1.24 -36.34 3.72
CA PRO A 169 1.84 -37.66 3.76
C PRO A 169 1.88 -38.32 2.38
N ASP A 170 2.71 -39.35 2.24
CA ASP A 170 2.90 -40.06 0.97
C ASP A 170 1.59 -40.67 0.44
N GLU A 171 0.72 -41.15 1.34
CA GLU A 171 -0.60 -41.69 0.99
C GLU A 171 -1.50 -40.64 0.31
N ASP A 172 -1.52 -39.41 0.83
CA ASP A 172 -2.30 -38.31 0.25
C ASP A 172 -1.68 -37.85 -1.08
N TYR A 173 -0.35 -37.78 -1.15
CA TYR A 173 0.35 -37.45 -2.39
C TYR A 173 0.01 -38.46 -3.50
N LEU A 174 0.10 -39.76 -3.19
CA LEU A 174 -0.17 -40.84 -4.13
C LEU A 174 -1.65 -40.86 -4.55
N ALA A 175 -2.57 -40.70 -3.61
CA ALA A 175 -4.01 -40.64 -3.91
C ALA A 175 -4.34 -39.51 -4.90
N ILE A 176 -3.71 -38.34 -4.76
CA ILE A 176 -3.87 -37.23 -5.72
C ILE A 176 -3.19 -37.57 -7.04
N TYR A 177 -1.98 -38.13 -7.00
CA TYR A 177 -1.19 -38.46 -8.18
C TYR A 177 -1.90 -39.44 -9.11
N GLU A 178 -2.53 -40.48 -8.56
CA GLU A 178 -3.21 -41.53 -9.34
C GLU A 178 -4.42 -41.02 -10.14
N ILE A 179 -5.13 -40.02 -9.62
CA ILE A 179 -6.29 -39.41 -10.29
C ILE A 179 -5.94 -38.15 -11.08
N ALA A 180 -4.73 -37.63 -10.90
CA ALA A 180 -4.28 -36.42 -11.54
C ALA A 180 -4.09 -36.63 -13.05
N ARG A 181 -4.33 -35.58 -13.81
CA ARG A 181 -4.00 -35.57 -15.24
C ARG A 181 -2.47 -35.61 -15.42
N PRO A 182 -1.96 -36.11 -16.56
CA PRO A 182 -0.52 -36.20 -16.80
C PRO A 182 0.24 -34.90 -16.53
N GLU A 183 -0.29 -33.75 -16.93
CA GLU A 183 0.39 -32.47 -16.74
C GLU A 183 0.53 -32.10 -15.25
N VAL A 184 -0.43 -32.51 -14.42
CA VAL A 184 -0.41 -32.31 -12.97
C VAL A 184 0.53 -33.32 -12.32
N GLN A 185 0.55 -34.58 -12.77
CA GLN A 185 1.49 -35.59 -12.31
C GLN A 185 2.95 -35.16 -12.52
N VAL A 186 3.27 -34.66 -13.72
CA VAL A 186 4.61 -34.12 -14.04
C VAL A 186 4.95 -32.95 -13.10
N ALA A 187 4.02 -32.00 -12.92
CA ALA A 187 4.24 -30.86 -12.03
C ALA A 187 4.44 -31.26 -10.56
N MET A 188 3.70 -32.26 -10.08
CA MET A 188 3.84 -32.83 -8.73
C MET A 188 5.22 -33.44 -8.53
N GLU A 189 5.68 -34.28 -9.46
CA GLU A 189 6.98 -34.95 -9.39
C GLU A 189 8.14 -33.96 -9.48
N ILE A 190 8.08 -32.97 -10.38
CA ILE A 190 9.09 -31.92 -10.44
C ILE A 190 9.12 -31.15 -9.11
N SER A 191 7.96 -30.75 -8.58
CA SER A 191 7.88 -30.01 -7.31
C SER A 191 8.50 -30.80 -6.16
N TYR A 192 8.12 -32.08 -6.04
CA TYR A 192 8.58 -32.98 -4.97
C TYR A 192 10.09 -33.27 -5.08
N LEU A 193 10.55 -33.75 -6.24
CA LEU A 193 11.94 -34.20 -6.42
C LEU A 193 12.93 -33.03 -6.46
N CYS A 194 12.52 -31.89 -7.02
CA CYS A 194 13.40 -30.74 -7.15
C CYS A 194 13.32 -29.77 -5.97
N ALA A 195 12.36 -29.96 -5.05
CA ALA A 195 11.98 -28.97 -4.03
C ALA A 195 11.77 -27.58 -4.66
N ALA A 196 11.09 -27.56 -5.81
CA ALA A 196 10.82 -26.36 -6.58
C ALA A 196 9.51 -25.71 -6.10
N ARG A 197 9.41 -24.38 -6.20
CA ARG A 197 8.15 -23.70 -5.90
C ARG A 197 7.20 -23.91 -7.06
N GLU A 198 5.91 -24.02 -6.78
CA GLU A 198 4.84 -24.15 -7.78
C GLU A 198 5.00 -23.17 -8.96
N GLY A 199 5.17 -21.87 -8.67
CA GLY A 199 5.36 -20.87 -9.72
C GLY A 199 6.63 -21.05 -10.54
N ASP A 200 7.71 -21.58 -9.95
CA ASP A 200 8.94 -21.88 -10.68
C ASP A 200 8.76 -23.12 -11.59
N VAL A 201 7.88 -24.07 -11.20
CA VAL A 201 7.54 -25.25 -12.01
C VAL A 201 6.65 -24.87 -13.19
N PHE A 202 5.69 -23.97 -12.99
CA PHE A 202 4.81 -23.51 -14.08
C PHE A 202 5.51 -22.67 -15.14
N ASP A 203 6.63 -22.02 -14.79
CA ASP A 203 7.42 -21.23 -15.72
C ASP A 203 8.47 -22.05 -16.50
N LEU A 204 8.61 -23.36 -16.20
CA LEU A 204 9.54 -24.24 -16.90
C LEU A 204 9.18 -24.39 -18.38
N LYS A 205 10.21 -24.38 -19.23
CA LYS A 205 10.09 -24.59 -20.67
C LYS A 205 10.96 -25.76 -21.12
N ILE A 206 10.65 -26.32 -22.28
CA ILE A 206 11.45 -27.40 -22.88
C ILE A 206 12.95 -27.07 -22.96
N PRO A 207 13.40 -25.84 -23.32
CA PRO A 207 14.83 -25.50 -23.31
C PRO A 207 15.52 -25.53 -21.94
N ASP A 208 14.74 -25.50 -20.85
CA ASP A 208 15.27 -25.64 -19.49
C ASP A 208 15.57 -27.10 -19.14
N LEU A 209 15.06 -28.06 -19.92
CA LEU A 209 15.40 -29.48 -19.84
C LEU A 209 16.72 -29.70 -20.60
N ARG A 210 17.83 -29.73 -19.85
CA ARG A 210 19.18 -29.85 -20.40
C ARG A 210 19.72 -31.26 -20.24
N ALA A 211 20.83 -31.55 -20.91
CA ALA A 211 21.49 -32.86 -20.82
C ALA A 211 21.95 -33.19 -19.38
N ASP A 212 22.33 -32.18 -18.60
CA ASP A 212 22.85 -32.30 -17.24
C ASP A 212 21.76 -32.20 -16.15
N GLY A 213 20.53 -31.79 -16.50
CA GLY A 213 19.40 -31.70 -15.57
C GLY A 213 18.32 -30.70 -15.99
N ILE A 214 17.40 -30.42 -15.07
CA ILE A 214 16.40 -29.35 -15.22
C ILE A 214 16.99 -28.05 -14.66
N PHE A 215 17.12 -27.05 -15.51
CA PHE A 215 17.49 -25.69 -15.11
C PHE A 215 16.28 -24.98 -14.49
N ILE A 216 16.44 -24.44 -13.29
CA ILE A 216 15.39 -23.67 -12.59
C ILE A 216 16.00 -22.36 -12.11
N GLU A 217 15.41 -21.25 -12.54
CA GLU A 217 15.65 -19.91 -12.00
C GLU A 217 14.48 -19.53 -11.08
N GLN A 218 14.74 -19.36 -9.78
CA GLN A 218 13.68 -19.08 -8.82
C GLN A 218 13.15 -17.66 -8.97
N ASN A 219 11.87 -17.50 -9.27
CA ASN A 219 11.22 -16.19 -9.49
C ASN A 219 11.31 -15.25 -8.28
N LYS A 220 11.27 -15.81 -7.07
CA LYS A 220 11.26 -15.01 -5.83
C LYS A 220 12.64 -14.54 -5.39
N THR A 221 13.68 -15.34 -5.63
CA THR A 221 15.03 -15.12 -5.07
C THR A 221 16.10 -14.90 -6.14
N GLY A 222 15.80 -15.17 -7.42
CA GLY A 222 16.76 -15.10 -8.54
C GLY A 222 17.82 -16.20 -8.55
N LYS A 223 17.72 -17.21 -7.66
CA LYS A 223 18.73 -18.27 -7.57
C LYS A 223 18.60 -19.21 -8.78
N LYS A 224 19.70 -19.37 -9.51
CA LYS A 224 19.84 -20.29 -10.64
C LYS A 224 20.42 -21.62 -10.16
N GLN A 225 19.80 -22.73 -10.55
CA GLN A 225 20.20 -24.07 -10.15
C GLN A 225 19.89 -25.08 -11.24
N ILE A 226 20.70 -26.14 -11.33
CA ILE A 226 20.44 -27.30 -12.18
C ILE A 226 20.11 -28.48 -11.26
N LYS A 227 18.95 -29.09 -11.48
CA LYS A 227 18.48 -30.28 -10.77
C LYS A 227 18.85 -31.50 -11.59
N LYS A 228 19.83 -32.26 -11.11
CA LYS A 228 20.36 -33.42 -11.82
C LYS A 228 19.25 -34.45 -12.08
N TRP A 229 19.34 -35.10 -13.23
CA TRP A 229 18.44 -36.19 -13.58
C TRP A 229 18.54 -37.34 -12.59
N THR A 230 17.38 -37.85 -12.18
CA THR A 230 17.22 -39.15 -11.54
C THR A 230 16.31 -40.00 -12.43
N PRO A 231 16.35 -41.35 -12.32
CA PRO A 231 15.46 -42.20 -13.09
C PRO A 231 13.97 -41.83 -12.90
N ARG A 232 13.56 -41.48 -11.67
CA ARG A 232 12.19 -41.05 -11.36
C ARG A 232 11.84 -39.71 -12.01
N LEU A 233 12.75 -38.74 -11.97
CA LEU A 233 12.52 -37.43 -12.61
C LEU A 233 12.44 -37.55 -14.14
N GLN A 234 13.24 -38.42 -14.75
CA GLN A 234 13.16 -38.69 -16.19
C GLN A 234 11.83 -39.35 -16.56
N ALA A 235 11.39 -40.34 -15.78
CA ALA A 235 10.09 -40.98 -15.99
C ALA A 235 8.93 -39.98 -15.89
N ALA A 236 9.00 -39.05 -14.93
CA ALA A 236 7.98 -38.01 -14.77
C ALA A 236 7.88 -37.08 -16.00
N ILE A 237 9.01 -36.74 -16.63
CA ILE A 237 9.03 -35.90 -17.84
C ILE A 237 8.55 -36.65 -19.08
N ALA A 238 8.58 -37.99 -19.07
CA ALA A 238 8.21 -38.83 -20.19
C ALA A 238 6.73 -39.26 -20.23
N LEU A 239 5.94 -38.90 -19.20
CA LEU A 239 4.48 -39.09 -19.13
C LEU A 239 3.75 -38.25 -20.18
#